data_AF-A0A5B8KU85-F1
#
_entry.id   AF-A0A5B8KU85-F1
#
_cell.length_a   1.000
_cell.length_b   1.000
_cell.length_c   1.000
_cell.angle_alpha   90.00
_cell.angle_beta   90.00
_cell.angle_gamma   90.00
#
_symmetry.space_group_name_H-M   'P 1'
#
loop_
_entity.id
_entity.type
_entity.pdbx_description
1 polymer ?
#
loop_
_entity_poly.entity_id
_entity_poly.type
_entity_poly.pdbx_seq_one_letter_code
_entity_poly.pdbx_strand_id
1 'polypeptide(L)' 'MYEVRFATHEEKLVAIVDIKERAPKPAYLKDGGTQEFYVRTSNLTKQLKNEETDRYISTHWRE' A
#
# COMPACT_ATOMS: atom_id res chain seq x y z
N MET A 1 0.59 3.80 -11.33
CA MET A 1 0.06 5.19 -11.25
C MET A 1 -1.13 5.23 -10.29
N TYR A 2 -1.36 6.33 -9.55
CA TYR A 2 -2.58 6.51 -8.73
C TYR A 2 -3.37 7.74 -9.19
N GLU A 3 -4.68 7.72 -8.93
CA GLU A 3 -5.58 8.84 -9.17
C GLU A 3 -6.31 9.17 -7.86
N VAL A 4 -6.45 10.46 -7.56
CA VAL A 4 -7.22 10.93 -6.40
C VAL A 4 -8.40 11.74 -6.92
N ARG A 5 -9.60 11.38 -6.46
CA ARG A 5 -10.82 12.12 -6.74
C ARG A 5 -11.62 12.31 -5.45
N PHE A 6 -12.34 13.41 -5.37
CA PHE A 6 -13.20 13.72 -4.23
C PHE A 6 -14.66 13.52 -4.62
N ALA A 7 -15.45 12.99 -3.69
CA ALA A 7 -16.88 12.80 -3.87
C ALA A 7 -17.62 13.18 -2.57
N THR A 8 -18.89 13.52 -2.70
CA THR A 8 -19.78 13.66 -1.54
C THR A 8 -20.54 12.35 -1.35
N HIS A 9 -20.47 11.78 -0.15
CA HIS A 9 -21.22 10.59 0.24
C HIS A 9 -21.78 10.80 1.64
N GLU A 10 -23.09 10.64 1.82
CA GLU A 10 -23.78 10.89 3.10
C GLU A 10 -23.42 12.26 3.71
N GLU A 11 -23.49 13.32 2.89
CA GLU A 11 -23.15 14.71 3.26
C GLU A 11 -21.68 14.93 3.70
N LYS A 12 -20.83 13.92 3.59
CA LYS A 12 -19.40 13.99 3.90
C LYS A 12 -18.57 14.07 2.62
N LEU A 13 -17.54 14.91 2.65
CA LEU A 13 -16.52 14.92 1.61
C LEU A 13 -15.57 13.73 1.83
N VAL A 14 -15.48 12.84 0.86
CA VAL A 14 -14.59 11.67 0.90
C VAL A 14 -13.54 11.76 -0.20
N ALA A 15 -12.34 11.29 0.10
CA ALA A 15 -11.26 11.10 -0.88
C ALA A 15 -11.26 9.64 -1.34
N ILE A 16 -11.34 9.44 -2.65
CA ILE A 16 -11.22 8.13 -3.30
C ILE A 16 -9.84 8.09 -3.95
N VAL A 17 -9.03 7.11 -3.54
CA VAL A 17 -7.67 6.90 -4.05
C VAL A 17 -7.65 5.60 -4.84
N ASP A 18 -7.56 5.72 -6.15
CA ASP A 18 -7.56 4.59 -7.09
C ASP A 18 -6.12 4.26 -7.49
N ILE A 19 -5.60 3.12 -7.01
CA ILE A 19 -4.27 2.60 -7.37
C ILE A 19 -4.42 1.71 -8.62
N LYS A 20 -4.03 2.23 -9.78
CA LYS A 20 -4.20 1.51 -11.06
C LYS A 20 -3.14 0.44 -11.28
N GLU A 21 -1.92 0.70 -10.81
CA GLU A 21 -0.78 -0.19 -10.99
C GLU A 21 0.08 -0.19 -9.73
N ARG A 22 0.75 -1.32 -9.50
CA ARG A 22 1.80 -1.45 -8.50
C ARG A 22 2.91 -0.42 -8.77
N ALA A 23 3.48 0.13 -7.70
CA ALA A 23 4.65 1.01 -7.81
C ALA A 23 5.85 0.24 -8.38
N PRO A 24 6.79 0.88 -9.09
CA PRO A 24 7.97 0.21 -9.64
C PRO A 24 8.96 -0.29 -8.56
N LYS A 25 8.82 0.21 -7.32
CA LYS A 25 9.58 -0.24 -6.15
C LYS A 25 8.64 -0.48 -4.97
N PRO A 26 9.00 -1.35 -4.02
CA PRO A 26 8.25 -1.54 -2.79
C PRO A 26 8.11 -0.23 -2.01
N ALA A 27 6.93 0.01 -1.44
CA ALA A 27 6.65 1.18 -0.61
C ALA A 27 6.65 0.79 0.87
N TYR A 28 7.30 1.60 1.70
CA TYR A 28 7.39 1.41 3.15
C TYR A 28 6.69 2.57 3.86
N LEU A 29 5.95 2.27 4.92
CA LEU A 29 5.47 3.27 5.86
C LEU A 29 6.64 3.72 6.74
N LYS A 30 6.84 5.03 6.84
CA LYS A 30 7.85 5.62 7.72
C LYS A 30 7.13 6.29 8.88
N ASP A 31 7.33 5.78 10.09
CA ASP A 31 6.82 6.38 11.31
C ASP A 31 7.90 6.35 12.39
N GLY A 32 8.14 7.47 13.07
CA GLY A 32 9.04 7.53 14.23
C GLY A 32 10.46 6.95 14.06
N GLY A 33 10.96 6.79 12.84
CA GLY A 33 12.28 6.19 12.55
C GLY A 33 12.25 4.68 12.23
N THR A 34 11.09 4.03 12.28
CA THR A 34 10.91 2.67 11.76
C THR A 34 10.50 2.70 10.28
N GLN A 35 10.85 1.63 9.58
CA GLN A 35 10.35 1.36 8.22
C GLN A 35 9.54 0.08 8.28
N GLU A 36 8.25 0.19 8.00
CA GLU A 36 7.31 -0.90 8.11
C GLU A 36 6.74 -1.26 6.75
N PHE A 37 6.63 -2.56 6.48
CA PHE A 37 6.10 -3.06 5.23
C PHE A 37 4.76 -3.75 5.45
N TYR A 38 3.77 -3.34 4.67
CA TYR A 38 2.41 -3.85 4.76
C TYR A 38 1.96 -4.41 3.43
N VAL A 39 1.19 -5.49 3.50
CA VAL A 39 0.51 -6.07 2.34
C VAL A 39 -0.99 -6.14 2.63
N ARG A 40 -1.79 -5.91 1.61
CA ARG A 40 -3.24 -6.03 1.71
C ARG A 40 -3.70 -7.32 1.05
N THR A 41 -4.44 -8.12 1.80
CA THR A 41 -5.08 -9.35 1.33
C THR A 41 -6.58 -9.19 1.54
N SER A 42 -7.32 -8.98 0.45
CA SER A 42 -8.75 -8.65 0.51
C SER A 42 -9.02 -7.38 1.35
N ASN A 43 -9.83 -7.48 2.40
CA ASN A 43 -10.15 -6.40 3.33
C ASN A 43 -9.17 -6.27 4.52
N LEU A 44 -8.16 -7.15 4.62
CA LEU A 44 -7.21 -7.14 5.73
C LEU A 44 -5.84 -6.58 5.29
N THR A 45 -5.27 -5.73 6.12
CA THR A 45 -3.89 -5.24 5.98
C THR A 45 -3.02 -5.93 7.03
N LYS A 46 -1.94 -6.60 6.59
CA LYS A 46 -0.99 -7.31 7.47
C LYS A 46 0.39 -6.66 7.36
N GLN A 47 1.01 -6.40 8.51
CA GLN A 47 2.44 -6.06 8.59
C GLN A 47 3.28 -7.33 8.37
N LEU A 48 4.27 -7.26 7.50
CA LEU A 48 5.23 -8.35 7.31
C LEU A 48 6.48 -8.11 8.15
N LYS A 49 7.06 -9.18 8.68
CA LYS A 49 8.39 -9.16 9.29
C LYS A 49 9.48 -9.19 8.21
N ASN A 50 10.73 -8.92 8.60
CA ASN A 50 11.85 -8.79 7.65
C ASN A 50 11.95 -9.97 6.65
N GLU A 51 11.99 -11.22 7.13
CA GLU A 51 12.10 -12.40 6.24
C GLU A 51 10.89 -12.56 5.30
N GLU A 52 9.67 -12.29 5.78
CA GLU A 52 8.45 -12.33 4.97
C GLU A 52 8.47 -11.21 3.92
N THR A 53 9.00 -10.04 4.28
CA THR A 53 9.10 -8.86 3.42
C THR A 53 10.04 -9.13 2.25
N ASP A 54 11.24 -9.64 2.51
CA ASP A 54 12.23 -9.94 1.47
C ASP A 54 11.70 -10.98 0.46
N ARG A 55 11.03 -12.03 0.98
CA ARG A 55 10.37 -13.04 0.14
C ARG A 55 9.23 -12.44 -0.68
N TYR A 56 8.41 -11.58 -0.06
CA TYR A 56 7.29 -10.95 -0.76
C TYR A 56 7.79 -10.04 -1.88
N ILE A 57 8.75 -9.17 -1.60
CA ILE A 57 9.34 -8.25 -2.57
C ILE A 57 9.98 -9.01 -3.73
N SER A 58 10.81 -10.00 -3.45
CA SER A 58 11.46 -10.81 -4.50
C SER A 58 10.48 -11.57 -5.39
N THR A 59 9.29 -11.90 -4.91
CA THR A 59 8.25 -12.56 -5.72
C THR A 59 7.46 -11.56 -6.58
N HIS A 60 7.29 -10.34 -6.09
CA HIS A 60 6.32 -9.38 -6.65
C HIS A 60 6.96 -8.21 -7.42
N TRP A 61 8.27 -7.99 -7.26
CA TRP A 61 9.04 -6.91 -7.88
C TRP A 61 10.27 -7.41 -8.65
N ARG A 62 10.35 -8.71 -8.95
CA ARG A 62 11.38 -9.20 -9.89
C ARG A 62 11.15 -8.61 -11.28
N GLU A 63 12.21 -8.05 -11.84
CA GLU A 63 12.34 -7.78 -13.28
C GLU A 63 12.27 -9.09 -14.09
#